data_AF-A0A7S4CAE3-F1
#
_entry.id   AF-A0A7S4CAE3-F1
#
_cell.length_a   1.000
_cell.length_b   1.000
_cell.length_c   1.000
_cell.angle_alpha   90.00
_cell.angle_beta   90.00
_cell.angle_gamma   90.00
#
_symmetry.space_group_name_H-M   'P 1'
#
loop_
_entity.id
_entity.type
_entity.pdbx_description
1 polymer ?
#
loop_
_entity_poly.entity_id
_entity_poly.type
_entity_poly.pdbx_seq_one_letter_code
_entity_poly.pdbx_strand_id
1 'polypeptide(L)'
;MQLLNPVTAPPKDKGRQKDDGSLLSPDGMGHAQDLETMCDRSRSPDCLADDPKAPGSQQPPEPPLPIFSGCHFYLYNYPQEKETDMIEKIQSHAGVVEAHYGPHVTHLLAKYTSKETKKAEIDGKRVTTRQWLRACISKRQLMDVSPDIPSHVPLPSAEPVPGFVGLNACVTGWCDKPNRWMRFDTQYLIQSLGAKMHTMLSREVDILVAQDGVDSEKLSKAFQWNVCVVSHEWIF
;
A
#
# COMPACT_ATOMS: atom_id res chain seq x y z
N MET A 1 -9.78 -20.46 -6.61
CA MET A 1 -10.91 -20.31 -5.67
C MET A 1 -11.22 -18.82 -5.57
N GLN A 2 -12.48 -18.43 -5.38
CA GLN A 2 -12.85 -17.01 -5.25
C GLN A 2 -12.89 -16.59 -3.77
N LEU A 3 -12.48 -15.35 -3.49
CA LEU A 3 -12.71 -14.70 -2.20
C LEU A 3 -14.17 -14.22 -2.14
N LEU A 4 -14.75 -14.19 -0.93
CA LEU A 4 -16.14 -13.81 -0.75
C LEU A 4 -16.30 -12.28 -0.82
N ASN A 5 -17.15 -11.82 -1.73
CA ASN A 5 -17.55 -10.42 -1.82
C ASN A 5 -18.61 -10.08 -0.75
N PRO A 6 -18.77 -8.78 -0.38
CA PRO A 6 -19.44 -8.40 0.86
C PRO A 6 -20.98 -8.47 0.78
N VAL A 7 -21.56 -9.59 1.22
CA VAL A 7 -22.87 -9.68 1.91
C VAL A 7 -23.04 -11.10 2.48
N THR A 8 -23.77 -11.24 3.59
CA THR A 8 -24.08 -12.50 4.31
C THR A 8 -22.88 -13.36 4.75
N ALA A 9 -22.45 -13.20 6.00
CA ALA A 9 -21.86 -14.30 6.77
C ALA A 9 -23.02 -15.12 7.39
N PRO A 10 -23.23 -16.40 7.01
CA PRO A 10 -24.32 -17.21 7.56
C PRO A 10 -24.00 -17.74 8.97
N PRO A 11 -25.03 -18.05 9.80
CA PRO A 11 -24.82 -18.68 11.10
C PRO A 11 -24.21 -20.09 10.96
N LYS A 12 -23.32 -20.45 11.88
CA LYS A 12 -22.52 -21.69 11.82
C LYS A 12 -23.33 -22.94 12.24
N ASP A 13 -23.96 -23.61 11.28
CA ASP A 13 -24.44 -24.98 11.44
C ASP A 13 -23.31 -26.02 11.25
N LYS A 14 -23.48 -27.25 11.77
CA LYS A 14 -22.42 -28.28 11.91
C LYS A 14 -22.77 -29.61 11.20
N GLY A 15 -22.78 -29.61 9.87
CA GLY A 15 -22.78 -30.82 9.03
C GLY A 15 -21.39 -31.44 8.85
N ARG A 16 -21.30 -32.75 8.51
CA ARG A 16 -20.03 -33.50 8.41
C ARG A 16 -20.04 -34.63 7.35
N GLN A 17 -19.25 -34.45 6.29
CA GLN A 17 -18.77 -35.46 5.31
C GLN A 17 -17.60 -34.80 4.52
N LYS A 18 -16.48 -35.41 4.08
CA LYS A 18 -16.06 -36.78 3.66
C LYS A 18 -16.72 -37.26 2.35
N ASP A 19 -16.04 -37.61 1.25
CA ASP A 19 -14.64 -37.53 0.74
C ASP A 19 -14.75 -37.43 -0.84
N ASP A 20 -13.77 -37.46 -1.77
CA ASP A 20 -12.29 -37.54 -1.87
C ASP A 20 -11.88 -37.06 -3.32
N GLY A 21 -10.66 -37.33 -3.83
CA GLY A 21 -10.49 -37.73 -5.27
C GLY A 21 -9.71 -36.85 -6.29
N SER A 22 -8.38 -36.75 -6.16
CA SER A 22 -7.33 -36.83 -7.21
C SER A 22 -7.52 -36.45 -8.72
N LEU A 23 -6.58 -35.58 -9.19
CA LEU A 23 -5.66 -35.73 -10.36
C LEU A 23 -5.99 -35.36 -11.84
N LEU A 24 -4.92 -34.85 -12.50
CA LEU A 24 -4.54 -34.79 -13.94
C LEU A 24 -4.81 -33.52 -14.82
N SER A 25 -3.69 -33.02 -15.36
CA SER A 25 -3.52 -32.25 -16.63
C SER A 25 -2.98 -33.24 -17.73
N PRO A 26 -2.49 -32.89 -18.97
CA PRO A 26 -1.86 -31.63 -19.41
C PRO A 26 -2.07 -31.18 -20.90
N ASP A 27 -1.41 -30.05 -21.24
CA ASP A 27 -0.77 -29.62 -22.50
C ASP A 27 -1.47 -29.59 -23.89
N GLY A 28 -1.09 -28.57 -24.68
CA GLY A 28 -1.33 -28.44 -26.12
C GLY A 28 -0.66 -27.20 -26.73
N MET A 29 0.38 -27.40 -27.57
CA MET A 29 1.09 -26.33 -28.30
C MET A 29 0.56 -26.14 -29.73
N GLY A 30 0.83 -24.98 -30.35
CA GLY A 30 0.62 -24.72 -31.78
C GLY A 30 1.52 -23.62 -32.34
N HIS A 31 2.05 -23.81 -33.56
CA HIS A 31 2.97 -22.89 -34.27
C HIS A 31 2.48 -22.58 -35.69
N ALA A 32 2.61 -21.31 -36.11
CA ALA A 32 2.90 -20.82 -37.48
C ALA A 32 3.26 -19.31 -37.34
N GLN A 33 4.11 -18.61 -38.12
CA GLN A 33 4.42 -18.64 -39.57
C GLN A 33 3.26 -18.11 -40.45
N ASP A 34 3.45 -17.25 -41.45
CA ASP A 34 4.66 -16.80 -42.17
C ASP A 34 4.52 -15.36 -42.76
N LEU A 35 5.52 -14.96 -43.57
CA LEU A 35 5.51 -14.00 -44.69
C LEU A 35 6.11 -12.58 -44.51
N GLU A 36 7.18 -12.37 -45.29
CA GLU A 36 7.79 -11.08 -45.65
C GLU A 36 7.01 -10.39 -46.79
N THR A 37 7.25 -9.10 -47.01
CA THR A 37 7.19 -8.48 -48.35
C THR A 37 8.13 -7.26 -48.39
N MET A 38 9.03 -7.24 -49.38
CA MET A 38 9.93 -6.11 -49.64
C MET A 38 9.30 -5.08 -50.58
N CYS A 39 9.77 -3.83 -50.53
CA CYS A 39 9.84 -2.96 -51.70
C CYS A 39 11.10 -2.08 -51.64
N ASP A 40 11.56 -1.59 -52.80
CA ASP A 40 12.95 -1.17 -53.06
C ASP A 40 13.01 0.26 -53.67
N ARG A 41 14.25 0.79 -53.83
CA ARG A 41 14.70 1.85 -54.76
C ARG A 41 14.65 3.35 -54.40
N SER A 42 15.78 3.78 -53.80
CA SER A 42 16.91 4.47 -54.49
C SER A 42 17.02 6.01 -54.60
N ARG A 43 18.25 6.47 -54.29
CA ARG A 43 19.03 7.65 -54.80
C ARG A 43 18.50 9.06 -54.45
N SER A 44 19.20 9.91 -53.66
CA SER A 44 20.54 10.56 -53.83
C SER A 44 20.54 11.78 -54.77
N PRO A 45 21.43 12.78 -54.62
CA PRO A 45 22.12 13.32 -53.41
C PRO A 45 22.08 14.87 -53.32
N ASP A 46 22.62 15.50 -52.25
CA ASP A 46 23.65 16.58 -52.29
C ASP A 46 23.73 17.43 -50.99
N CYS A 47 24.93 18.00 -50.75
CA CYS A 47 25.33 19.20 -49.96
C CYS A 47 24.62 19.53 -48.61
N LEU A 48 25.29 19.96 -47.52
CA LEU A 48 26.56 20.69 -47.33
C LEU A 48 27.34 20.17 -46.11
N ALA A 49 28.50 20.75 -45.81
CA ALA A 49 29.26 20.47 -44.59
C ALA A 49 28.82 21.36 -43.41
N ASP A 50 28.65 20.75 -42.24
CA ASP A 50 28.56 21.41 -40.93
C ASP A 50 29.79 21.01 -40.09
N ASP A 51 30.37 21.96 -39.37
CA ASP A 51 31.54 21.70 -38.51
C ASP A 51 31.20 20.75 -37.34
N PRO A 52 32.13 19.86 -36.93
CA PRO A 52 31.95 19.01 -35.76
C PRO A 52 32.00 19.83 -34.47
N LYS A 53 30.84 20.41 -34.11
CA LYS A 53 30.59 21.12 -32.86
C LYS A 53 31.11 20.30 -31.69
N ALA A 54 32.07 20.86 -30.95
CA ALA A 54 32.75 20.17 -29.85
C ALA A 54 31.74 19.52 -28.89
N PRO A 55 31.99 18.28 -28.41
CA PRO A 55 31.04 17.55 -27.59
C PRO A 55 30.74 18.32 -26.32
N GLY A 56 29.51 18.86 -26.23
CA GLY A 56 29.07 19.62 -25.08
C GLY A 56 29.13 18.76 -23.84
N SER A 57 29.75 19.29 -22.78
CA SER A 57 29.99 18.58 -21.52
C SER A 57 28.70 17.99 -20.96
N GLN A 58 28.47 16.70 -21.18
CA GLN A 58 27.40 15.96 -20.54
C GLN A 58 27.74 15.83 -19.06
N GLN A 59 27.26 16.80 -18.27
CA GLN A 59 27.31 16.75 -16.82
C GLN A 59 26.64 15.43 -16.39
N PRO A 60 27.30 14.59 -15.56
CA PRO A 60 26.74 13.30 -15.19
C PRO A 60 25.37 13.50 -14.53
N PRO A 61 24.41 12.60 -14.76
CA PRO A 61 23.05 12.77 -14.27
C PRO A 61 23.06 12.99 -12.76
N GLU A 62 22.47 14.11 -12.31
CA GLU A 62 22.47 14.46 -10.89
C GLU A 62 21.81 13.33 -10.08
N PRO A 63 22.36 12.99 -8.90
CA PRO A 63 21.82 11.92 -8.09
C PRO A 63 20.37 12.25 -7.70
N PRO A 64 19.44 11.26 -7.74
CA PRO A 64 18.03 11.51 -7.46
C PRO A 64 17.87 12.13 -6.08
N LEU A 65 17.15 13.25 -6.02
CA LEU A 65 16.95 14.02 -4.80
C LEU A 65 16.32 13.16 -3.69
N PRO A 66 16.66 13.39 -2.41
CA PRO A 66 16.01 12.72 -1.29
C PRO A 66 14.49 12.89 -1.32
N ILE A 67 13.76 11.84 -0.94
CA ILE A 67 12.31 11.72 -1.17
C ILE A 67 11.43 12.80 -0.49
N PHE A 68 11.98 13.52 0.49
CA PHE A 68 11.31 14.61 1.19
C PHE A 68 12.02 15.96 1.01
N SER A 69 12.92 16.10 0.03
CA SER A 69 13.52 17.38 -0.32
C SER A 69 12.43 18.44 -0.60
N GLY A 70 12.53 19.61 0.04
CA GLY A 70 11.51 20.66 -0.04
C GLY A 70 10.20 20.38 0.70
N CYS A 71 10.07 19.27 1.43
CA CYS A 71 8.88 18.95 2.21
C CYS A 71 9.03 19.42 3.66
N HIS A 72 8.09 20.25 4.12
CA HIS A 72 8.00 20.74 5.49
C HIS A 72 6.79 20.10 6.15
N PHE A 73 7.03 19.36 7.23
CA PHE A 73 6.03 18.56 7.94
C PHE A 73 5.63 19.21 9.26
N TYR A 74 4.33 19.24 9.56
CA TYR A 74 3.82 19.51 10.90
C TYR A 74 3.22 18.24 11.49
N LEU A 75 3.58 17.89 12.73
CA LEU A 75 3.15 16.67 13.40
C LEU A 75 2.04 17.01 14.40
N TYR A 76 0.82 16.52 14.14
CA TYR A 76 -0.36 16.89 14.92
C TYR A 76 -0.90 15.72 15.76
N ASN A 77 -1.00 15.94 17.08
CA ASN A 77 -1.53 15.00 18.08
C ASN A 77 -0.94 13.58 18.05
N TYR A 78 0.37 13.45 17.80
CA TYR A 78 1.10 12.20 18.01
C TYR A 78 1.72 12.14 19.43
N PRO A 79 1.79 10.96 20.08
CA PRO A 79 2.55 10.79 21.32
C PRO A 79 4.06 10.99 21.09
N GLN A 80 4.77 11.56 22.06
CA GLN A 80 6.19 11.98 21.93
C GLN A 80 7.13 10.88 21.41
N GLU A 81 7.10 9.67 21.98
CA GLU A 81 7.87 8.49 21.49
C GLU A 81 7.68 8.27 19.98
N LYS A 82 6.42 8.34 19.55
CA LYS A 82 6.00 8.16 18.17
C LYS A 82 6.38 9.37 17.31
N GLU A 83 6.40 10.56 17.87
CA GLU A 83 6.82 11.79 17.20
C GLU A 83 8.31 11.76 16.83
N THR A 84 9.20 11.44 17.78
CA THR A 84 10.65 11.29 17.56
C THR A 84 10.96 10.32 16.42
N ASP A 85 10.33 9.14 16.43
CA ASP A 85 10.43 8.11 15.38
C ASP A 85 10.07 8.61 13.96
N MET A 86 9.23 9.64 13.85
CA MET A 86 8.91 10.29 12.57
C MET A 86 9.87 11.43 12.24
N ILE A 87 10.27 12.25 13.23
CA ILE A 87 11.22 13.36 13.04
C ILE A 87 12.53 12.83 12.45
N GLU A 88 13.11 11.79 13.06
CA GLU A 88 14.35 11.15 12.58
C GLU A 88 14.21 10.64 11.13
N LYS A 89 13.05 10.06 10.79
CA LYS A 89 12.78 9.51 9.45
C LYS A 89 12.53 10.57 8.39
N ILE A 90 11.93 11.69 8.77
CA ILE A 90 11.73 12.85 7.88
C ILE A 90 13.08 13.51 7.60
N GLN A 91 13.85 13.80 8.65
CA GLN A 91 15.15 14.48 8.54
C GLN A 91 16.20 13.65 7.81
N SER A 92 16.28 12.32 8.07
CA SER A 92 17.18 11.41 7.34
C SER A 92 16.87 11.26 5.84
N HIS A 93 15.72 11.77 5.37
CA HIS A 93 15.32 11.83 3.96
C HIS A 93 15.20 13.27 3.44
N ALA A 94 15.87 14.23 4.11
CA ALA A 94 15.95 15.66 3.84
C ALA A 94 14.63 16.45 3.88
N GLY A 95 13.63 15.95 4.61
CA GLY A 95 12.46 16.75 4.99
C GLY A 95 12.70 17.57 6.25
N VAL A 96 12.00 18.69 6.39
CA VAL A 96 12.01 19.55 7.57
C VAL A 96 10.79 19.22 8.44
N VAL A 97 10.93 19.28 9.77
CA VAL A 97 9.78 19.25 10.69
C VAL A 97 9.64 20.62 11.36
N GLU A 98 8.48 21.24 11.18
CA GLU A 98 8.11 22.51 11.79
C GLU A 98 7.52 22.29 13.18
N ALA A 99 7.98 23.05 14.17
CA ALA A 99 7.44 22.99 15.53
C ALA A 99 6.01 23.56 15.65
N HIS A 100 5.58 24.35 14.67
CA HIS A 100 4.28 25.03 14.65
C HIS A 100 3.65 24.97 13.27
N TYR A 101 2.33 24.90 13.19
CA TYR A 101 1.62 24.99 11.92
C TYR A 101 1.73 26.41 11.34
N GLY A 102 2.10 26.53 10.06
CA GLY A 102 2.33 27.83 9.41
C GLY A 102 2.43 27.80 7.89
N PRO A 103 2.77 28.93 7.24
CA PRO A 103 2.79 29.06 5.79
C PRO A 103 3.70 28.05 5.09
N HIS A 104 4.89 27.80 5.63
CA HIS A 104 5.91 26.91 5.04
C HIS A 104 5.55 25.42 5.08
N VAL A 105 4.70 24.98 6.01
CA VAL A 105 4.26 23.58 6.13
C VAL A 105 3.61 23.13 4.83
N THR A 106 4.15 22.12 4.16
CA THR A 106 3.55 21.53 2.95
C THR A 106 2.72 20.29 3.26
N HIS A 107 3.03 19.59 4.36
CA HIS A 107 2.34 18.38 4.80
C HIS A 107 1.98 18.44 6.29
N LEU A 108 0.74 18.12 6.65
CA LEU A 108 0.31 17.91 8.04
C LEU A 108 0.10 16.41 8.27
N LEU A 109 0.86 15.82 9.21
CA LEU A 109 0.65 14.45 9.64
C LEU A 109 -0.29 14.43 10.85
N ALA A 110 -1.44 13.76 10.73
CA ALA A 110 -2.37 13.48 11.83
C ALA A 110 -2.70 11.99 11.90
N LYS A 111 -3.34 11.52 12.99
CA LYS A 111 -3.99 10.19 13.02
C LYS A 111 -5.48 10.26 12.68
N TYR A 112 -6.15 11.33 13.10
CA TYR A 112 -7.59 11.50 13.03
C TYR A 112 -7.97 12.85 12.41
N THR A 113 -9.14 12.95 11.78
CA THR A 113 -9.63 14.24 11.27
C THR A 113 -9.96 15.17 12.44
N SER A 114 -9.69 16.46 12.28
CA SER A 114 -9.95 17.47 13.31
C SER A 114 -10.33 18.82 12.68
N LYS A 115 -10.40 19.89 13.47
CA LYS A 115 -10.56 21.26 12.91
C LYS A 115 -9.28 21.72 12.20
N GLU A 116 -8.14 21.27 12.71
CA GLU A 116 -6.79 21.59 12.27
C GLU A 116 -6.44 20.85 10.98
N THR A 117 -6.86 19.58 10.81
CA THR A 117 -6.71 18.90 9.51
C THR A 117 -7.56 19.56 8.43
N LYS A 118 -8.83 19.86 8.73
CA LYS A 118 -9.75 20.53 7.81
C LYS A 118 -9.28 21.94 7.46
N LYS A 119 -8.67 22.66 8.41
CA LYS A 119 -7.99 23.93 8.12
C LYS A 119 -6.80 23.72 7.17
N ALA A 120 -5.96 22.72 7.41
CA ALA A 120 -4.81 22.45 6.54
C ALA A 120 -5.20 22.06 5.11
N GLU A 121 -6.31 21.32 4.94
CA GLU A 121 -6.94 21.06 3.63
C GLU A 121 -7.37 22.38 2.94
N ILE A 122 -8.05 23.28 3.67
CA ILE A 122 -8.48 24.61 3.16
C ILE A 122 -7.28 25.51 2.83
N ASP A 123 -6.23 25.48 3.64
CA ASP A 123 -4.96 26.18 3.42
C ASP A 123 -4.11 25.54 2.29
N GLY A 124 -4.64 24.53 1.58
CA GLY A 124 -4.02 23.88 0.42
C GLY A 124 -2.88 22.91 0.74
N LYS A 125 -2.77 22.44 1.98
CA LYS A 125 -1.67 21.58 2.45
C LYS A 125 -2.07 20.11 2.36
N ARG A 126 -1.09 19.21 2.15
CA ARG A 126 -1.38 17.77 2.12
C ARG A 126 -1.62 17.25 3.55
N VAL A 127 -2.80 16.74 3.83
CA VAL A 127 -3.12 16.09 5.11
C VAL A 127 -2.96 14.57 4.96
N THR A 128 -2.06 13.98 5.74
CA THR A 128 -1.71 12.55 5.63
C THR A 128 -1.41 11.92 7.00
N THR A 129 -0.99 10.66 7.02
CA THR A 129 -0.68 9.89 8.24
C THR A 129 0.78 9.39 8.30
N ARG A 130 1.16 8.82 9.45
CA ARG A 130 2.36 7.99 9.61
C ARG A 130 2.45 6.86 8.58
N GLN A 131 1.32 6.32 8.13
CA GLN A 131 1.26 5.18 7.22
C GLN A 131 1.68 5.60 5.82
N TRP A 132 1.17 6.74 5.34
CA TRP A 132 1.65 7.39 4.12
C TRP A 132 3.17 7.67 4.19
N LEU A 133 3.66 8.24 5.30
CA LEU A 133 5.09 8.50 5.51
C LEU A 133 5.93 7.21 5.41
N ARG A 134 5.46 6.12 6.02
CA ARG A 134 6.09 4.80 5.94
C ARG A 134 6.05 4.20 4.53
N ALA A 135 4.96 4.39 3.79
CA ALA A 135 4.83 3.94 2.41
C ALA A 135 5.83 4.66 1.50
N CYS A 136 5.97 5.99 1.64
CA CYS A 136 6.94 6.79 0.90
C CYS A 136 8.39 6.29 1.10
N ILE A 137 8.79 6.10 2.36
CA ILE A 137 10.13 5.58 2.70
C ILE A 137 10.31 4.15 2.17
N SER A 138 9.30 3.29 2.30
CA SER A 138 9.37 1.89 1.87
C SER A 138 9.48 1.73 0.36
N LYS A 139 8.83 2.61 -0.41
CA LYS A 139 8.88 2.65 -1.88
C LYS A 139 10.00 3.51 -2.45
N ARG A 140 10.69 4.31 -1.61
CA ARG A 140 11.66 5.35 -2.01
C ARG A 140 11.08 6.36 -3.00
N GLN A 141 9.82 6.75 -2.79
CA GLN A 141 9.06 7.65 -3.66
C GLN A 141 8.17 8.55 -2.81
N LEU A 142 8.01 9.82 -3.17
CA LEU A 142 6.95 10.65 -2.60
C LEU A 142 5.61 10.18 -3.17
N MET A 143 4.80 9.49 -2.36
CA MET A 143 3.51 8.95 -2.78
C MET A 143 2.45 10.05 -2.86
N ASP A 144 1.58 9.99 -3.87
CA ASP A 144 0.35 10.77 -3.84
C ASP A 144 -0.59 10.33 -2.71
N VAL A 145 -1.42 11.28 -2.28
CA VAL A 145 -2.38 11.11 -1.18
C VAL A 145 -3.73 10.75 -1.79
N SER A 146 -3.92 9.46 -2.13
CA SER A 146 -5.22 8.98 -2.59
C SER A 146 -6.13 8.62 -1.41
N PRO A 147 -7.44 8.98 -1.44
CA PRO A 147 -8.44 8.43 -0.53
C PRO A 147 -8.65 6.91 -0.71
N ASP A 148 -8.28 6.34 -1.86
CA ASP A 148 -8.35 4.89 -2.14
C ASP A 148 -7.41 4.05 -1.25
N ILE A 149 -6.58 4.72 -0.44
CA ILE A 149 -5.77 4.10 0.61
C ILE A 149 -6.17 4.75 1.96
N PRO A 150 -7.28 4.33 2.60
CA PRO A 150 -7.81 4.95 3.83
C PRO A 150 -6.85 5.02 5.02
N SER A 151 -5.76 4.25 5.03
CA SER A 151 -4.70 4.35 6.03
C SER A 151 -3.80 5.59 5.83
N HIS A 152 -3.68 6.10 4.59
CA HIS A 152 -2.83 7.25 4.24
C HIS A 152 -3.46 8.61 4.63
N VAL A 153 -4.78 8.65 4.81
CA VAL A 153 -5.56 9.81 5.24
C VAL A 153 -5.99 9.66 6.71
N PRO A 154 -6.19 10.76 7.48
CA PRO A 154 -6.59 10.64 8.88
C PRO A 154 -7.98 10.02 9.04
N LEU A 155 -8.14 9.12 10.02
CA LEU A 155 -9.41 8.42 10.23
C LEU A 155 -10.49 9.38 10.76
N PRO A 156 -11.79 9.20 10.40
CA PRO A 156 -12.85 10.15 10.77
C PRO A 156 -13.03 10.39 12.27
N SER A 157 -12.80 9.38 13.10
CA SER A 157 -12.94 9.43 14.56
C SER A 157 -11.89 8.59 15.27
N ALA A 158 -11.65 8.87 16.55
CA ALA A 158 -10.88 8.02 17.45
C ALA A 158 -11.68 6.85 18.03
N GLU A 159 -13.02 6.93 17.96
CA GLU A 159 -13.92 5.89 18.45
C GLU A 159 -13.85 4.62 17.58
N PRO A 160 -13.78 3.42 18.20
CA PRO A 160 -13.89 2.15 17.49
C PRO A 160 -15.18 2.01 16.66
N VAL A 161 -15.09 1.37 15.51
CA VAL A 161 -16.26 0.99 14.71
C VAL A 161 -16.98 -0.18 15.41
N PRO A 162 -18.27 -0.09 15.73
CA PRO A 162 -18.97 -1.12 16.53
C PRO A 162 -18.85 -2.55 16.00
N GLY A 163 -18.79 -2.74 14.68
CA GLY A 163 -18.59 -4.05 14.05
C GLY A 163 -17.18 -4.63 14.17
N PHE A 164 -16.16 -3.82 14.50
CA PHE A 164 -14.78 -4.25 14.75
C PHE A 164 -14.49 -4.45 16.25
N VAL A 165 -15.28 -3.85 17.15
CA VAL A 165 -15.08 -3.96 18.60
C VAL A 165 -15.13 -5.42 19.05
N GLY A 166 -14.00 -5.91 19.56
CA GLY A 166 -13.88 -7.25 20.11
C GLY A 166 -13.58 -8.36 19.11
N LEU A 167 -13.64 -8.10 17.79
CA LEU A 167 -13.22 -9.07 16.77
C LEU A 167 -11.75 -9.46 16.97
N ASN A 168 -11.47 -10.74 16.80
CA ASN A 168 -10.12 -11.28 16.74
C ASN A 168 -9.72 -11.43 15.27
N ALA A 169 -8.72 -10.66 14.86
CA ALA A 169 -8.27 -10.59 13.47
C ALA A 169 -6.87 -11.19 13.30
N CYS A 170 -6.63 -11.85 12.17
CA CYS A 170 -5.30 -12.31 11.76
C CYS A 170 -5.01 -11.84 10.33
N VAL A 171 -3.72 -11.78 9.95
CA VAL A 171 -3.27 -11.37 8.60
C VAL A 171 -2.33 -12.43 8.01
N THR A 172 -2.51 -12.72 6.71
CA THR A 172 -1.60 -13.54 5.88
C THR A 172 -1.33 -12.87 4.53
N GLY A 173 -0.17 -13.14 3.93
CA GLY A 173 0.34 -12.44 2.75
C GLY A 173 1.21 -11.21 3.05
N TRP A 174 1.59 -10.51 1.99
CA TRP A 174 2.49 -9.34 1.95
C TRP A 174 3.80 -9.58 2.69
N CYS A 175 4.46 -10.69 2.37
CA CYS A 175 5.77 -11.07 2.92
C CYS A 175 6.94 -10.58 2.05
N ASP A 176 6.70 -10.41 0.75
CA ASP A 176 7.64 -9.97 -0.28
C ASP A 176 8.05 -8.49 -0.16
N LYS A 177 9.17 -8.13 -0.78
CA LYS A 177 9.44 -6.73 -1.15
C LYS A 177 8.99 -6.54 -2.61
N PRO A 178 8.36 -5.40 -2.97
CA PRO A 178 8.22 -4.19 -2.15
C PRO A 178 7.04 -4.21 -1.17
N ASN A 179 6.07 -5.12 -1.29
CA ASN A 179 4.73 -4.92 -0.72
C ASN A 179 4.59 -5.14 0.80
N ARG A 180 5.64 -5.60 1.50
CA ARG A 180 5.66 -5.82 2.96
C ARG A 180 5.15 -4.65 3.81
N TRP A 181 5.19 -3.41 3.33
CA TRP A 181 4.60 -2.27 4.04
C TRP A 181 3.08 -2.44 4.24
N MET A 182 2.36 -2.98 3.24
CA MET A 182 0.92 -3.22 3.28
C MET A 182 0.53 -4.10 4.47
N ARG A 183 1.31 -5.16 4.75
CA ARG A 183 1.05 -6.06 5.89
C ARG A 183 0.93 -5.31 7.22
N PHE A 184 1.81 -4.34 7.46
CA PHE A 184 1.79 -3.53 8.69
C PHE A 184 0.68 -2.49 8.67
N ASP A 185 0.28 -2.05 7.47
CA ASP A 185 -0.74 -1.05 7.23
C ASP A 185 -2.14 -1.60 7.46
N THR A 186 -2.45 -2.75 6.84
CA THR A 186 -3.62 -3.59 7.12
C THR A 186 -3.77 -3.86 8.62
N GLN A 187 -2.70 -4.30 9.29
CA GLN A 187 -2.70 -4.58 10.73
C GLN A 187 -3.01 -3.32 11.56
N TYR A 188 -2.43 -2.18 11.20
CA TYR A 188 -2.66 -0.91 11.89
C TYR A 188 -4.08 -0.38 11.71
N LEU A 189 -4.66 -0.53 10.51
CA LEU A 189 -6.02 -0.10 10.22
C LEU A 189 -7.03 -0.92 11.02
N ILE A 190 -6.94 -2.26 10.95
CA ILE A 190 -7.78 -3.19 11.73
C ILE A 190 -7.73 -2.89 13.23
N GLN A 191 -6.53 -2.63 13.78
CA GLN A 191 -6.37 -2.19 15.18
C GLN A 191 -7.01 -0.83 15.45
N SER A 192 -6.89 0.12 14.53
CA SER A 192 -7.44 1.47 14.70
C SER A 192 -8.96 1.53 14.56
N LEU A 193 -9.58 0.54 13.90
CA LEU A 193 -11.03 0.34 13.85
C LEU A 193 -11.58 -0.36 15.11
N GLY A 194 -10.73 -0.99 15.94
CA GLY A 194 -11.10 -1.55 17.25
C GLY A 194 -10.90 -3.06 17.42
N ALA A 195 -10.41 -3.77 16.40
CA ALA A 195 -10.23 -5.22 16.46
C ALA A 195 -8.86 -5.62 17.06
N LYS A 196 -8.81 -6.81 17.68
CA LYS A 196 -7.63 -7.39 18.31
C LYS A 196 -6.82 -8.18 17.28
N MET A 197 -5.64 -7.69 16.94
CA MET A 197 -4.73 -8.39 16.02
C MET A 197 -3.96 -9.52 16.71
N HIS A 198 -4.05 -10.73 16.15
CA HIS A 198 -3.32 -11.93 16.54
C HIS A 198 -2.21 -12.27 15.54
N THR A 199 -1.01 -12.56 16.04
CA THR A 199 0.15 -12.95 15.21
C THR A 199 -0.02 -14.34 14.61
N MET A 200 -0.51 -15.28 15.43
CA MET A 200 -0.85 -16.65 15.02
C MET A 200 -2.32 -16.73 14.63
N LEU A 201 -2.68 -17.71 13.81
CA LEU A 201 -4.08 -18.08 13.59
C LEU A 201 -4.49 -19.07 14.68
N SER A 202 -5.68 -18.90 15.25
CA SER A 202 -6.31 -19.85 16.18
C SER A 202 -7.76 -20.10 15.77
N ARG A 203 -8.49 -20.96 16.49
CA ARG A 203 -9.94 -21.14 16.34
C ARG A 203 -10.77 -20.00 16.96
N GLU A 204 -10.12 -19.09 17.67
CA GLU A 204 -10.73 -17.90 18.30
C GLU A 204 -10.63 -16.66 17.39
N VAL A 205 -9.89 -16.77 16.27
CA VAL A 205 -9.85 -15.72 15.24
C VAL A 205 -11.17 -15.74 14.48
N ASP A 206 -11.83 -14.59 14.43
CA ASP A 206 -13.08 -14.38 13.73
C ASP A 206 -12.85 -14.14 12.23
N ILE A 207 -11.85 -13.30 11.90
CA ILE A 207 -11.48 -12.92 10.53
C ILE A 207 -9.98 -13.15 10.24
N LEU A 208 -9.68 -13.77 9.09
CA LEU A 208 -8.35 -13.79 8.47
C LEU A 208 -8.39 -12.89 7.23
N VAL A 209 -7.69 -11.76 7.29
CA VAL A 209 -7.45 -10.92 6.11
C VAL A 209 -6.30 -11.51 5.32
N ALA A 210 -6.54 -11.79 4.03
CA ALA A 210 -5.59 -12.39 3.12
C ALA A 210 -5.23 -11.45 1.97
N GLN A 211 -3.99 -11.54 1.50
CA GLN A 211 -3.61 -11.04 0.18
C GLN A 211 -4.25 -11.89 -0.92
N ASP A 212 -4.71 -11.25 -1.99
CA ASP A 212 -5.32 -11.95 -3.11
C ASP A 212 -4.32 -12.91 -3.79
N GLY A 213 -4.76 -14.13 -4.07
CA GLY A 213 -3.91 -15.17 -4.66
C GLY A 213 -2.85 -15.78 -3.73
N VAL A 214 -2.80 -15.42 -2.44
CA VAL A 214 -1.82 -16.01 -1.51
C VAL A 214 -2.13 -17.49 -1.24
N ASP A 215 -1.11 -18.34 -1.36
CA ASP A 215 -1.13 -19.65 -0.71
C ASP A 215 -0.37 -19.57 0.63
N SER A 216 -0.94 -20.15 1.69
CA SER A 216 -0.33 -20.19 3.01
C SER A 216 -1.01 -21.22 3.91
N GLU A 217 -0.24 -21.77 4.86
CA GLU A 217 -0.80 -22.65 5.89
C GLU A 217 -1.94 -21.96 6.66
N LYS A 218 -1.82 -20.66 6.97
CA LYS A 218 -2.90 -19.87 7.59
C LYS A 218 -4.20 -19.92 6.79
N LEU A 219 -4.14 -19.72 5.48
CA LEU A 219 -5.33 -19.77 4.62
C LEU A 219 -5.97 -21.17 4.64
N SER A 220 -5.15 -22.21 4.46
CA SER A 220 -5.59 -23.61 4.57
C SER A 220 -6.20 -23.94 5.93
N LYS A 221 -5.63 -23.43 7.03
CA LYS A 221 -6.14 -23.64 8.40
C LYS A 221 -7.42 -22.85 8.67
N ALA A 222 -7.57 -21.64 8.13
CA ALA A 222 -8.80 -20.86 8.26
C ALA A 222 -10.00 -21.59 7.66
N PHE A 223 -9.86 -22.16 6.46
CA PHE A 223 -10.89 -23.02 5.86
C PHE A 223 -11.15 -24.28 6.70
N GLN A 224 -10.11 -24.97 7.17
CA GLN A 224 -10.24 -26.15 8.05
C GLN A 224 -10.93 -25.85 9.40
N TRP A 225 -10.92 -24.59 9.85
CA TRP A 225 -11.49 -24.16 11.13
C TRP A 225 -12.79 -23.34 11.00
N ASN A 226 -13.24 -23.08 9.77
CA ASN A 226 -14.36 -22.19 9.45
C ASN A 226 -14.20 -20.80 10.10
N VAL A 227 -13.03 -20.21 9.90
CA VAL A 227 -12.71 -18.79 10.15
C VAL A 227 -13.10 -18.00 8.90
N CYS A 228 -13.66 -16.79 9.04
CA CYS A 228 -14.02 -15.98 7.89
C CYS A 228 -12.75 -15.50 7.17
N VAL A 229 -12.66 -15.66 5.84
CA VAL A 229 -11.54 -15.19 5.04
C VAL A 229 -12.01 -14.05 4.15
N VAL A 230 -11.32 -12.92 4.19
CA VAL A 230 -11.65 -11.69 3.46
C VAL A 230 -10.40 -11.12 2.75
N SER A 231 -10.61 -10.39 1.65
CA SER A 231 -9.54 -9.60 1.01
C SER A 231 -9.17 -8.38 1.85
N HIS A 232 -8.15 -7.63 1.43
CA HIS A 232 -7.83 -6.33 2.02
C HIS A 232 -8.95 -5.30 1.83
N GLU A 233 -9.62 -5.35 0.67
CA GLU A 233 -10.63 -4.37 0.24
C GLU A 233 -11.89 -4.40 1.11
N TRP A 234 -12.18 -5.54 1.76
CA TRP A 234 -13.30 -5.68 2.70
C TRP A 234 -13.22 -4.74 3.92
N ILE A 235 -12.05 -4.15 4.20
CA ILE A 235 -11.86 -3.22 5.33
C ILE A 235 -12.35 -1.80 4.98
N PHE A 236 -12.64 -1.51 3.71
CA PHE A 236 -12.95 -0.19 3.17
C PHE A 236 -14.45 0.02 2.91
#